data_AF-A0A2V9BE42-F1
#
_entry.id   AF-A0A2V9BE42-F1
#
_cell.length_a   1.000
_cell.length_b   1.000
_cell.length_c   1.000
_cell.angle_alpha   90.00
_cell.angle_beta   90.00
_cell.angle_gamma   90.00
#
_symmetry.space_group_name_H-M   'P 1'
#
loop_
_entity.id
_entity.type
_entity.pdbx_description
1 polymer ?
#
loop_
_entity_poly.entity_id
_entity_poly.type
_entity_poly.pdbx_seq_one_letter_code
_entity_poly.pdbx_strand_id
1 'polypeptide(L)'
;EAKLAKYKGEDVEVPNQEAADKIVAEVGKANWQVESVAQKEKKRYAPPPFTTSKLQQAAYNRLRFTAKRTMALAQRLYEGVELGDEGSVALITYMRTDSVRVSSDALAQVRELIPERFGANYLPEKPNFYKSKKDAQEAHEAIRPTDVSRAPEDVRKFLDDDV
;
A
#
# COMPACT_ATOMS: atom_id res chain seq x y z
N GLU A 1 -14.45 -18.49 -1.55
CA GLU A 1 -13.94 -19.62 -2.34
C GLU A 1 -13.99 -20.86 -1.45
N ALA A 2 -14.63 -21.95 -1.89
CA ALA A 2 -14.68 -23.21 -1.17
C ALA A 2 -13.74 -24.19 -1.87
N LYS A 3 -12.81 -24.80 -1.13
CA LYS A 3 -11.84 -25.76 -1.65
C LYS A 3 -12.13 -27.13 -1.05
N LEU A 4 -12.21 -28.16 -1.91
CA LEU A 4 -12.25 -29.54 -1.44
C LEU A 4 -10.89 -29.89 -0.83
N ALA A 5 -10.85 -30.09 0.48
CA ALA A 5 -9.62 -30.44 1.19
C ALA A 5 -9.39 -31.96 1.17
N LYS A 6 -10.44 -32.74 1.46
CA LYS A 6 -10.40 -34.20 1.57
C LYS A 6 -11.67 -34.84 1.03
N TYR A 7 -11.55 -36.06 0.51
CA TYR A 7 -12.68 -36.90 0.11
C TYR A 7 -12.45 -38.28 0.73
N LYS A 8 -13.44 -38.76 1.50
CA LYS A 8 -13.35 -40.00 2.30
C LYS A 8 -12.14 -40.06 3.24
N GLY A 9 -11.67 -38.92 3.73
CA GLY A 9 -10.55 -38.82 4.68
C GLY A 9 -9.16 -38.73 4.04
N GLU A 10 -9.07 -38.87 2.71
CA GLU A 10 -7.81 -38.79 1.96
C GLU A 10 -7.68 -37.44 1.23
N ASP A 11 -6.44 -37.01 1.04
CA ASP A 11 -6.14 -35.84 0.22
C ASP A 11 -6.55 -36.11 -1.23
N VAL A 12 -7.25 -35.15 -1.84
CA VAL A 12 -7.87 -35.34 -3.16
C VAL A 12 -6.99 -34.73 -4.23
N GLU A 13 -6.44 -35.57 -5.09
CA GLU A 13 -5.97 -35.14 -6.40
C GLU A 13 -7.09 -35.29 -7.43
N VAL A 14 -7.31 -34.25 -8.23
CA VAL A 14 -8.32 -34.23 -9.29
C VAL A 14 -7.57 -34.19 -10.63
N PRO A 15 -7.22 -35.36 -11.21
CA PRO A 15 -6.30 -35.43 -12.34
C PRO A 15 -6.94 -35.05 -13.68
N ASN A 16 -8.27 -35.11 -13.79
CA ASN A 16 -8.98 -34.87 -15.04
C ASN A 16 -10.41 -34.38 -14.80
N GLN A 17 -11.06 -33.98 -15.88
CA GLN A 17 -12.43 -33.45 -15.87
C GLN A 17 -13.45 -34.49 -15.40
N GLU A 18 -13.33 -35.75 -15.82
CA GLU A 18 -14.28 -36.80 -15.44
C GLU A 18 -14.28 -37.05 -13.91
N ALA A 19 -13.09 -37.05 -13.29
CA ALA A 19 -12.95 -37.16 -11.84
C ALA A 19 -13.56 -35.94 -11.13
N ALA A 20 -13.37 -34.74 -11.67
CA ALA A 20 -13.97 -33.52 -11.14
C ALA A 20 -15.50 -33.58 -11.17
N ASP A 21 -16.08 -33.98 -12.31
CA ASP A 21 -17.53 -34.05 -12.51
C ASP A 21 -18.20 -35.04 -11.56
N LYS A 22 -17.56 -36.19 -11.31
CA LYS A 22 -18.04 -37.19 -10.33
C LYS A 22 -18.06 -36.61 -8.91
N ILE A 23 -16.97 -35.95 -8.51
CA ILE A 23 -16.85 -35.33 -7.18
C ILE A 23 -17.93 -34.25 -7.01
N VAL A 24 -18.13 -33.37 -8.00
CA VAL A 24 -19.14 -32.30 -7.96
C VAL A 24 -20.55 -32.88 -7.84
N ALA A 25 -20.85 -33.95 -8.59
CA ALA A 25 -22.17 -34.58 -8.54
C ALA A 25 -22.49 -35.20 -7.17
N GLU A 26 -21.49 -35.73 -6.47
CA GLU A 26 -21.64 -36.28 -5.12
C GLU A 26 -21.73 -35.18 -4.05
N VAL A 27 -20.82 -34.21 -4.09
CA VAL A 27 -20.76 -33.05 -3.18
C VAL A 27 -22.04 -32.22 -3.27
N GLY A 28 -22.63 -32.07 -4.46
CA GLY A 28 -23.87 -31.33 -4.68
C GLY A 28 -25.11 -31.96 -4.04
N LYS A 29 -25.07 -33.26 -3.69
CA LYS A 29 -26.18 -33.98 -3.05
C LYS A 29 -25.94 -34.22 -1.56
N ALA A 30 -24.76 -33.87 -1.04
CA ALA A 30 -24.40 -34.13 0.34
C ALA A 30 -25.02 -33.11 1.30
N ASN A 31 -25.36 -33.58 2.51
CA ASN A 31 -25.68 -32.70 3.63
C ASN A 31 -24.39 -32.32 4.34
N TRP A 32 -24.11 -31.01 4.41
CA TRP A 32 -22.88 -30.49 5.00
C TRP A 32 -23.07 -30.21 6.49
N GLN A 33 -22.10 -30.62 7.29
CA GLN A 33 -21.98 -30.22 8.68
C GLN A 33 -20.65 -29.49 8.88
N VAL A 34 -20.66 -28.46 9.73
CA VAL A 34 -19.44 -27.76 10.10
C VAL A 34 -18.59 -28.67 10.99
N GLU A 35 -17.46 -29.12 10.48
CA GLU A 35 -16.50 -29.95 11.24
C GLU A 35 -15.72 -29.11 12.25
N SER A 36 -15.26 -27.93 11.86
CA SER A 36 -14.53 -27.03 12.76
C SER A 36 -14.69 -25.56 12.39
N VAL A 37 -14.65 -24.69 13.40
CA VAL A 37 -14.55 -23.23 13.25
C VAL A 37 -13.31 -22.77 13.97
N ALA A 38 -12.39 -22.13 13.25
CA ALA A 38 -11.19 -21.54 13.83
C ALA A 38 -11.23 -20.03 13.71
N GLN A 39 -11.22 -19.34 14.86
CA GLN A 39 -11.05 -17.89 14.93
C GLN A 39 -9.61 -17.57 15.30
N LYS A 40 -8.95 -16.74 14.48
CA LYS A 40 -7.58 -16.28 14.74
C LYS A 40 -7.53 -14.77 14.60
N GLU A 41 -6.94 -14.12 15.60
CA GLU A 41 -6.64 -12.69 15.50
C GLU A 41 -5.42 -12.51 14.59
N LYS A 42 -5.54 -11.63 13.59
CA LYS A 42 -4.44 -11.28 12.69
C LYS A 42 -4.17 -9.79 12.77
N LYS A 43 -3.01 -9.43 13.30
CA LYS A 43 -2.53 -8.04 13.27
C LYS A 43 -2.06 -7.69 11.86
N ARG A 44 -2.53 -6.56 11.35
CA ARG A 44 -2.08 -5.98 10.08
C ARG A 44 -1.21 -4.77 10.37
N TYR A 45 0.05 -4.84 9.97
CA TYR A 45 1.00 -3.74 10.12
C TYR A 45 0.89 -2.75 8.96
N ALA A 46 1.27 -1.51 9.21
CA ALA A 46 1.35 -0.47 8.18
C ALA A 46 2.41 -0.85 7.14
N PRO A 47 2.12 -0.67 5.83
CA PRO A 47 3.11 -0.86 4.78
C PRO A 47 4.26 0.17 4.93
N PRO A 48 5.45 -0.14 4.39
CA PRO A 48 6.53 0.85 4.34
C PRO A 48 6.14 2.06 3.47
N PRO A 49 6.83 3.20 3.66
CA PRO A 49 6.78 4.33 2.74
C PRO A 49 7.07 3.94 1.29
N PHE A 50 6.69 4.81 0.35
CA PHE A 50 6.84 4.51 -1.07
C PHE A 50 8.30 4.53 -1.53
N THR A 51 8.67 3.49 -2.27
CA THR A 51 9.78 3.51 -3.24
C THR A 51 9.21 3.74 -4.63
N THR A 52 10.06 3.96 -5.64
CA THR A 52 9.65 4.09 -7.06
C THR A 52 8.74 2.94 -7.50
N SER A 53 9.16 1.70 -7.23
CA SER A 53 8.42 0.51 -7.63
C SER A 53 7.08 0.38 -6.91
N LYS A 54 7.03 0.73 -5.61
CA LYS A 54 5.80 0.66 -4.82
C LYS A 54 4.81 1.76 -5.18
N LEU A 55 5.29 2.96 -5.49
CA LEU A 55 4.46 4.05 -5.99
C LEU A 55 3.82 3.66 -7.32
N GLN A 56 4.59 3.16 -8.29
CA GLN A 56 4.08 2.71 -9.59
C GLN A 56 3.06 1.58 -9.46
N GLN A 57 3.33 0.58 -8.61
CA GLN A 57 2.38 -0.50 -8.34
C GLN A 57 1.08 0.03 -7.72
N ALA A 58 1.16 0.95 -6.76
CA ALA A 58 -0.01 1.54 -6.12
C ALA A 58 -0.83 2.40 -7.10
N ALA A 59 -0.16 3.22 -7.91
CA ALA A 59 -0.79 4.06 -8.93
C ALA A 59 -1.49 3.22 -10.01
N TYR A 60 -0.88 2.13 -10.47
CA TYR A 60 -1.52 1.21 -11.41
C TYR A 60 -2.75 0.54 -10.79
N ASN A 61 -2.63 0.02 -9.55
CA ASN A 61 -3.71 -0.72 -8.91
C ASN A 61 -4.90 0.15 -8.53
N ARG A 62 -4.66 1.41 -8.11
CA ARG A 62 -5.69 2.30 -7.58
C ARG A 62 -6.20 3.32 -8.60
N LEU A 63 -5.31 3.86 -9.43
CA LEU A 63 -5.60 4.97 -10.35
C LEU A 63 -5.53 4.54 -11.82
N ARG A 64 -5.14 3.28 -12.11
CA ARG A 64 -4.94 2.76 -13.48
C ARG A 64 -3.90 3.52 -14.29
N PHE A 65 -2.97 4.20 -13.62
CA PHE A 65 -1.89 4.92 -14.29
C PHE A 65 -0.80 3.98 -14.78
N THR A 66 -0.27 4.24 -15.98
CA THR A 66 0.93 3.57 -16.46
C THR A 66 2.15 4.05 -15.68
N ALA A 67 3.25 3.27 -15.71
CA ALA A 67 4.51 3.69 -15.09
C ALA A 67 4.99 5.04 -15.65
N LYS A 68 4.92 5.24 -16.98
CA LYS A 68 5.28 6.51 -17.63
C LYS A 68 4.46 7.68 -17.09
N ARG A 69 3.12 7.54 -17.00
CA ARG A 69 2.24 8.59 -16.47
C ARG A 69 2.55 8.91 -15.01
N THR A 70 2.69 7.86 -14.19
CA THR A 70 3.02 8.02 -12.76
C THR A 70 4.33 8.79 -12.56
N MET A 71 5.37 8.46 -13.32
CA MET A 71 6.65 9.14 -13.19
C MET A 71 6.63 10.57 -13.73
N ALA A 72 5.85 10.85 -14.78
CA ALA A 72 5.69 12.22 -15.29
C ALA A 72 5.01 13.13 -14.26
N LEU A 73 3.95 12.64 -13.60
CA LEU A 73 3.26 13.39 -12.55
C LEU A 73 4.14 13.56 -11.31
N ALA A 74 4.83 12.51 -10.88
CA ALA A 74 5.77 12.59 -9.76
C ALA A 74 6.94 13.55 -10.03
N GLN A 75 7.42 13.64 -11.29
CA GLN A 75 8.42 14.64 -11.68
C GLN A 75 7.89 16.07 -11.47
N ARG A 76 6.65 16.36 -11.92
CA ARG A 76 6.01 17.67 -11.69
C ARG A 76 5.90 18.01 -10.21
N LEU A 77 5.42 17.05 -9.40
CA LEU A 77 5.30 17.23 -7.94
C LEU A 77 6.67 17.47 -7.25
N TYR A 78 7.74 16.89 -7.78
CA TYR A 78 9.10 17.07 -7.27
C TYR A 78 9.72 18.41 -7.70
N GLU A 79 9.53 18.81 -8.96
CA GLU A 79 10.06 20.07 -9.51
C GLU A 79 9.35 21.29 -8.93
N GLY A 80 8.06 21.14 -8.63
CA GLY A 80 7.26 22.13 -7.94
C GLY A 80 5.92 22.39 -8.61
N VAL A 81 4.96 22.83 -7.80
CA VAL A 81 3.66 23.33 -8.23
C VAL A 81 3.49 24.74 -7.69
N GLU A 82 2.93 25.64 -8.50
CA GLU A 82 2.61 27.01 -8.08
C GLU A 82 1.46 27.01 -7.06
N LEU A 83 1.76 27.34 -5.80
CA LEU A 83 0.80 27.41 -4.71
C LEU A 83 0.41 28.86 -4.39
N GLY A 84 -0.08 29.59 -5.40
CA GLY A 84 -0.50 30.99 -5.25
C GLY A 84 0.66 31.88 -4.76
N ASP A 85 0.47 32.53 -3.61
CA ASP A 85 1.45 33.47 -3.04
C ASP A 85 2.72 32.79 -2.50
N GLU A 86 2.69 31.46 -2.28
CA GLU A 86 3.87 30.69 -1.86
C GLU A 86 4.84 30.39 -3.03
N GLY A 87 4.41 30.64 -4.28
CA GLY A 87 5.18 30.35 -5.49
C GLY A 87 5.34 28.84 -5.75
N SER A 88 6.38 28.49 -6.51
CA SER A 88 6.66 27.08 -6.86
C SER A 88 7.20 26.30 -5.67
N VAL A 89 6.43 25.30 -5.22
CA VAL A 89 6.77 24.45 -4.07
C VAL A 89 6.86 22.99 -4.50
N ALA A 90 7.98 22.33 -4.19
CA ALA A 90 8.13 20.89 -4.32
C ALA A 90 7.25 20.18 -3.30
N LEU A 91 6.26 19.41 -3.77
CA LEU A 91 5.27 18.74 -2.93
C LEU A 91 5.74 17.37 -2.44
N ILE A 92 6.66 16.71 -3.15
CA ILE A 92 7.21 15.40 -2.75
C ILE A 92 8.74 15.38 -2.80
N THR A 93 9.33 14.45 -2.07
CA THR A 93 10.75 14.08 -2.19
C THR A 93 11.06 13.39 -3.52
N TYR A 94 12.35 13.23 -3.84
CA TYR A 94 12.79 12.64 -5.10
C TYR A 94 12.17 11.25 -5.36
N MET A 95 11.45 11.15 -6.47
CA MET A 95 10.61 9.99 -6.83
C MET A 95 11.38 8.80 -7.42
N ARG A 96 12.68 8.94 -7.72
CA ARG A 96 13.54 7.84 -8.19
C ARG A 96 14.41 7.34 -7.04
N THR A 97 13.79 6.58 -6.16
CA THR A 97 14.38 6.01 -4.96
C THR A 97 13.99 4.54 -4.79
N ASP A 98 14.89 3.74 -4.25
CA ASP A 98 14.64 2.39 -3.74
C ASP A 98 14.64 2.33 -2.21
N SER A 99 14.84 3.47 -1.57
CA SER A 99 14.90 3.63 -0.12
C SER A 99 13.50 3.80 0.50
N VAL A 100 13.30 3.18 1.66
CA VAL A 100 12.13 3.38 2.51
C VAL A 100 12.44 4.26 3.73
N ARG A 101 13.64 4.86 3.75
CA ARG A 101 14.11 5.71 4.85
C ARG A 101 13.32 7.01 4.92
N VAL A 102 12.94 7.41 6.12
CA VAL A 102 12.34 8.72 6.40
C VAL A 102 13.28 9.46 7.34
N SER A 103 13.57 10.73 7.05
CA SER A 103 14.37 11.61 7.90
C SER A 103 13.75 11.78 9.30
N SER A 104 14.59 12.11 10.28
CA SER A 104 14.16 12.43 11.64
C SER A 104 13.11 13.54 11.67
N ASP A 105 13.29 14.57 10.85
CA ASP A 105 12.44 15.75 10.86
C ASP A 105 11.05 15.43 10.30
N ALA A 106 10.99 14.68 9.20
CA ALA A 106 9.71 14.21 8.66
C ALA A 106 9.02 13.21 9.60
N LEU A 107 9.78 12.37 10.31
CA LEU A 107 9.25 11.50 11.36
C LEU A 107 8.67 12.31 12.54
N ALA A 108 9.31 13.40 12.94
CA ALA A 108 8.79 14.28 13.98
C ALA A 108 7.48 14.94 13.55
N GLN A 109 7.46 15.56 12.36
CA GLN A 109 6.27 16.24 11.82
C GLN A 109 5.06 15.29 11.73
N VAL A 110 5.23 14.07 11.20
CA VAL A 110 4.10 13.14 11.07
C VAL A 110 3.61 12.64 12.44
N ARG A 111 4.50 12.52 13.43
CA ARG A 111 4.13 12.10 14.79
C ARG A 111 3.42 13.20 15.57
N GLU A 112 3.63 14.46 15.23
CA GLU A 112 2.84 15.60 15.73
C GLU A 112 1.46 15.65 15.04
N LEU A 113 1.41 15.44 13.72
CA LEU A 113 0.18 15.48 12.92
C LEU A 113 -0.82 14.37 13.29
N ILE A 114 -0.35 13.15 13.53
CA ILE A 114 -1.23 11.99 13.77
C ILE A 114 -2.19 12.19 14.95
N PRO A 115 -1.73 12.54 16.18
CA PRO A 115 -2.63 12.76 17.30
C PRO A 115 -3.55 13.96 17.09
N GLU A 116 -3.10 15.01 16.39
CA GLU A 116 -3.92 16.18 16.08
C GLU A 116 -5.08 15.84 15.14
N ARG A 117 -4.81 15.13 14.03
CA ARG A 117 -5.83 14.84 13.00
C ARG A 117 -6.62 13.57 13.23
N PHE A 118 -6.02 12.55 13.81
CA PHE A 118 -6.62 11.21 13.92
C PHE A 118 -6.82 10.76 15.37
N GLY A 119 -6.23 11.45 16.35
CA GLY A 119 -6.30 11.13 17.77
C GLY A 119 -5.13 10.26 18.26
N ALA A 120 -4.81 10.39 19.56
CA ALA A 120 -3.62 9.81 20.16
C ALA A 120 -3.52 8.27 20.04
N ASN A 121 -4.66 7.57 19.99
CA ASN A 121 -4.71 6.11 19.87
C ASN A 121 -4.17 5.57 18.53
N TYR A 122 -4.01 6.44 17.52
CA TYR A 122 -3.49 6.06 16.21
C TYR A 122 -1.98 6.28 16.08
N LEU A 123 -1.34 6.93 17.06
CA LEU A 123 0.10 7.14 17.08
C LEU A 123 0.80 5.92 17.70
N PRO A 124 1.66 5.19 16.96
CA PRO A 124 2.47 4.15 17.56
C PRO A 124 3.39 4.74 18.63
N GLU A 125 3.50 4.04 19.78
CA GLU A 125 4.33 4.45 20.90
C GLU A 125 5.76 4.80 20.45
N LYS A 126 6.34 3.96 19.58
CA LYS A 126 7.66 4.15 18.99
C LYS A 126 7.58 4.43 17.48
N PRO A 127 8.51 5.21 16.91
CA PRO A 127 8.59 5.39 15.46
C PRO A 127 8.78 4.05 14.73
N ASN A 128 8.10 3.90 13.59
CA ASN A 128 8.25 2.72 12.74
C ASN A 128 9.43 2.92 11.78
N PHE A 129 10.43 2.05 11.87
CA PHE A 129 11.55 2.02 10.93
C PHE A 129 11.44 0.82 10.01
N TYR A 130 11.68 1.05 8.72
CA TYR A 130 11.66 0.03 7.68
C TYR A 130 13.05 -0.12 7.10
N LYS A 131 13.48 -1.36 6.85
CA LYS A 131 14.78 -1.65 6.24
C LYS A 131 14.66 -1.64 4.71
N SER A 132 15.53 -0.87 4.06
CA SER A 132 15.75 -0.94 2.61
C SER A 132 16.45 -2.26 2.24
N LYS A 133 16.47 -2.60 0.95
CA LYS A 133 17.26 -3.73 0.44
C LYS A 133 18.76 -3.45 0.64
N LYS A 134 19.59 -4.49 0.78
CA LYS A 134 21.04 -4.36 1.05
C LYS A 134 21.80 -3.57 -0.02
N ASP A 135 21.33 -3.56 -1.26
CA ASP A 135 21.98 -2.88 -2.39
C ASP A 135 21.35 -1.52 -2.69
N ALA A 136 20.46 -1.03 -1.82
CA ALA A 136 19.78 0.24 -2.03
C ALA A 136 20.75 1.42 -1.89
N GLN A 137 20.57 2.44 -2.71
CA GLN A 137 21.37 3.67 -2.59
C GLN A 137 20.93 4.42 -1.32
N GLU A 138 21.63 4.19 -0.21
CA GLU A 138 21.24 4.66 1.14
C GLU A 138 21.18 6.20 1.30
N ALA A 139 21.70 6.97 0.34
CA ALA A 139 21.66 8.42 0.38
C ALA A 139 20.25 9.02 0.18
N HIS A 140 19.31 8.25 -0.38
CA HIS A 140 17.98 8.76 -0.71
C HIS A 140 16.94 8.46 0.39
N GLU A 141 15.94 9.34 0.49
CA GLU A 141 14.73 9.12 1.29
C GLU A 141 13.66 8.39 0.47
N ALA A 142 12.64 7.88 1.18
CA ALA A 142 11.40 7.43 0.58
C ALA A 142 10.67 8.58 -0.14
N ILE A 143 9.77 8.21 -1.05
CA ILE A 143 8.82 9.15 -1.67
C ILE A 143 7.75 9.49 -0.63
N ARG A 144 7.73 10.76 -0.21
CA ARG A 144 6.82 11.31 0.80
C ARG A 144 6.51 12.78 0.51
N PRO A 145 5.46 13.37 1.08
CA PRO A 145 5.31 14.81 1.11
C PRO A 145 6.54 15.49 1.73
N THR A 146 6.93 16.63 1.17
CA THR A 146 7.98 17.48 1.75
C THR A 146 7.53 18.09 3.08
N ASP A 147 6.24 18.40 3.18
CA ASP A 147 5.57 18.96 4.35
C ASP A 147 4.20 18.29 4.53
N VAL A 148 3.99 17.67 5.68
CA VAL A 148 2.76 16.92 5.98
C VAL A 148 1.61 17.81 6.48
N SER A 149 1.88 19.08 6.79
CA SER A 149 0.84 20.04 7.19
C SER A 149 -0.07 20.43 6.02
N ARG A 150 0.49 20.44 4.79
CA ARG A 150 -0.25 20.68 3.54
C ARG A 150 -1.18 19.49 3.26
N ALA A 151 -2.47 19.62 3.60
CA ALA A 151 -3.42 18.55 3.33
C ALA A 151 -3.71 18.47 1.82
N PRO A 152 -4.10 17.29 1.30
CA PRO A 152 -4.58 17.16 -0.07
C PRO A 152 -5.70 18.16 -0.41
N GLU A 153 -6.59 18.44 0.54
CA GLU A 153 -7.70 19.42 0.42
C GLU A 153 -7.18 20.83 0.10
N ASP A 154 -6.05 21.22 0.70
CA ASP A 154 -5.49 22.57 0.62
C ASP A 154 -4.77 22.80 -0.71
N VAL A 155 -4.09 21.76 -1.21
CA VAL A 155 -3.32 21.81 -2.46
C VAL A 155 -4.17 21.55 -3.69
N ARG A 156 -5.31 20.85 -3.57
CA ARG A 156 -6.15 20.40 -4.69
C ARG A 156 -6.51 21.52 -5.68
N LYS A 157 -6.79 22.73 -5.20
CA LYS A 157 -7.16 23.87 -6.05
C LYS A 157 -6.05 24.36 -6.99
N PHE A 158 -4.81 23.93 -6.75
CA PHE A 158 -3.63 24.28 -7.54
C PHE A 158 -3.17 23.13 -8.45
N LEU A 159 -3.86 22.00 -8.43
CA LEU A 159 -3.50 20.79 -9.17
C LEU A 159 -4.51 20.52 -10.29
N ASP A 160 -4.02 19.98 -11.40
CA ASP A 160 -4.89 19.43 -12.44
C ASP A 160 -5.60 18.17 -11.93
N ASP A 161 -6.72 17.75 -12.52
CA ASP A 161 -7.51 16.57 -12.08
C ASP A 161 -6.70 15.25 -11.91
N ASP A 162 -5.56 15.14 -12.60
CA ASP A 162 -4.67 13.97 -12.57
C ASP A 162 -3.48 14.10 -11.61
N VAL A 163 -3.26 15.28 -11.02
CA VAL A 163 -2.18 15.60 -10.07
C VAL A 163 -2.77 15.67 -8.66
#